data_AF-A0A166GUG2-F1
#
_entry.id   AF-A0A166GUG2-F1
#
_cell.length_a   1.000
_cell.length_b   1.000
_cell.length_c   1.000
_cell.angle_alpha   90.00
_cell.angle_beta   90.00
_cell.angle_gamma   90.00
#
_symmetry.space_group_name_H-M   'P 1'
#
loop_
_entity.id
_entity.type
_entity.pdbx_description
1 polymer ?
#
loop_
_entity_poly.entity_id
_entity_poly.type
_entity_poly.pdbx_seq_one_letter_code
_entity_poly.pdbx_strand_id
1 'polypeptide(L)' 'MSKKNQPIGVAIDEVQQGELTVLQVSIKDQVIGIIKPSDKTFEVDIDGDQPVKVKTQDDGIEYLIQAYNLHH' A
#
# COMPACT_ATOMS: atom_id res chain seq x y z
N MET A 1 11.20 24.42 13.70
CA MET A 1 10.91 24.07 12.29
C MET A 1 9.87 22.96 12.29
N SER A 2 8.59 23.33 12.41
CA SER A 2 7.49 22.37 12.46
C SER A 2 7.27 21.83 11.07
N LYS A 3 7.81 20.64 10.77
CA LYS A 3 7.42 19.87 9.59
C LYS A 3 5.91 19.67 9.70
N LYS A 4 5.15 20.32 8.81
CA LYS A 4 3.71 20.19 8.75
C LYS A 4 3.41 18.71 8.48
N ASN A 5 2.97 17.97 9.51
CA ASN A 5 2.31 16.68 9.33
C ASN A 5 0.95 16.98 8.69
N GLN A 6 0.97 17.17 7.37
CA GLN A 6 -0.25 17.27 6.60
C GLN A 6 -0.86 15.86 6.58
N PRO A 7 -2.13 15.68 6.98
CA PRO A 7 -2.75 14.37 6.93
C PRO A 7 -2.69 13.86 5.48
N ILE A 8 -2.03 12.73 5.29
CA ILE A 8 -1.99 12.05 4.00
C ILE A 8 -3.32 11.29 3.92
N GLY A 9 -4.19 11.72 3.01
CA GLY A 9 -5.40 10.96 2.68
C GLY A 9 -4.99 9.72 1.92
N VAL A 10 -5.12 8.56 2.57
CA VAL A 10 -4.90 7.25 1.96
C VAL A 10 -6.27 6.70 1.58
N ALA A 11 -6.47 6.43 0.31
CA ALA A 11 -7.63 5.73 -0.20
C ALA A 11 -7.27 4.25 -0.37
N ILE A 12 -8.12 3.38 0.18
CA ILE A 12 -7.98 1.94 0.09
C ILE A 12 -9.22 1.43 -0.63
N ASP A 13 -9.01 0.88 -1.82
CA ASP A 13 -10.06 0.35 -2.67
C ASP A 13 -9.91 -1.17 -2.77
N GLU A 14 -10.99 -1.90 -2.51
CA GLU A 14 -11.02 -3.34 -2.75
C GLU A 14 -11.29 -3.60 -4.23
N VAL A 15 -10.31 -4.15 -4.92
CA VAL A 15 -10.40 -4.49 -6.33
C VAL A 15 -10.40 -6.01 -6.47
N GLN A 16 -11.38 -6.55 -7.18
CA GLN A 16 -11.39 -7.97 -7.53
C GLN A 16 -10.50 -8.19 -8.76
N GLN A 17 -9.36 -8.87 -8.57
CA GLN A 17 -8.52 -9.34 -9.67
C GLN A 17 -8.66 -10.86 -9.82
N GLY A 18 -9.51 -11.26 -10.76
CA GLY A 18 -9.84 -12.67 -10.98
C GLY A 18 -10.62 -13.25 -9.80
N GLU A 19 -10.08 -14.31 -9.18
CA GLU A 19 -10.67 -14.94 -7.99
C GLU A 19 -10.17 -14.35 -6.67
N LEU A 20 -9.25 -13.37 -6.70
CA LEU A 20 -8.64 -12.78 -5.52
C LEU A 20 -9.10 -11.33 -5.33
N THR A 21 -9.56 -11.00 -4.13
CA THR A 21 -9.75 -9.62 -3.70
C THR A 21 -8.39 -9.05 -3.30
N VAL A 22 -7.97 -7.99 -3.99
CA VAL A 22 -6.74 -7.25 -3.68
C VAL A 22 -7.13 -5.87 -3.15
N LEU A 23 -6.32 -5.32 -2.26
CA LEU A 23 -6.49 -3.96 -1.75
C LEU A 23 -5.57 -3.04 -2.54
N GLN A 24 -6.13 -2.11 -3.29
CA GLN A 24 -5.38 -1.07 -3.96
C GLN A 24 -5.25 0.13 -3.03
N VAL A 25 -4.03 0.60 -2.81
CA VAL A 25 -3.75 1.77 -1.98
C VAL A 25 -3.34 2.93 -2.87
N SER A 26 -3.99 4.06 -2.69
CA SER A 26 -3.70 5.30 -3.41
C SER A 26 -3.57 6.50 -2.48
N ILE A 27 -2.70 7.43 -2.86
CA ILE A 27 -2.49 8.70 -2.17
C ILE A 27 -2.74 9.80 -3.20
N LYS A 28 -3.65 10.74 -2.90
CA LYS A 28 -3.99 11.87 -3.79
C LYS A 28 -4.26 11.45 -5.24
N ASP A 29 -5.09 10.42 -5.42
CA ASP A 29 -5.47 9.84 -6.72
C ASP A 29 -4.33 9.11 -7.47
N GLN A 30 -3.16 8.96 -6.86
CA GLN A 30 -2.06 8.17 -7.40
C GLN A 30 -2.00 6.82 -6.69
N VAL A 31 -2.09 5.73 -7.45
CA VAL A 31 -1.89 4.38 -6.93
C VAL A 31 -0.42 4.23 -6.55
N ILE A 32 -0.17 3.90 -5.28
CA ILE A 32 1.19 3.70 -4.75
C ILE A 32 1.55 2.21 -4.72
N GLY A 33 0.55 1.34 -4.72
CA GLY A 33 0.73 -0.10 -4.77
C GLY A 33 -0.53 -0.86 -4.43
N ILE A 34 -0.42 -2.18 -4.40
CA ILE A 34 -1.52 -3.10 -4.12
C ILE A 34 -1.10 -4.14 -3.08
N ILE A 35 -2.03 -4.57 -2.25
CA ILE A 35 -1.84 -5.58 -1.22
C ILE A 35 -2.67 -6.80 -1.60
N LYS A 36 -1.99 -7.91 -1.88
CA LYS A 36 -2.57 -9.18 -2.26
C LYS A 36 -2.58 -10.11 -1.04
N PRO A 37 -3.71 -10.68 -0.63
CA PRO A 37 -3.70 -11.74 0.38
C PRO A 37 -2.97 -12.97 -0.18
N SER A 38 -2.06 -13.56 0.60
CA SER A 38 -1.27 -14.73 0.22
C SER A 38 -1.16 -15.71 1.38
N ASP A 39 -1.88 -16.83 1.30
CA ASP A 39 -1.95 -17.93 2.29
C ASP A 39 -2.13 -17.50 3.76
N LYS A 40 -1.05 -17.05 4.41
CA LYS A 40 -0.97 -16.63 5.82
C LYS A 40 -0.38 -15.23 6.02
N THR A 41 -0.12 -14.54 4.93
CA THR A 41 0.58 -13.25 4.84
C THR A 41 -0.13 -12.36 3.83
N PHE A 42 0.29 -11.11 3.75
CA PHE A 42 -0.11 -10.19 2.70
C PHE A 42 1.12 -9.84 1.89
N GLU A 43 1.01 -9.83 0.57
CA GLU A 43 2.07 -9.44 -0.34
C GLU A 43 1.77 -8.04 -0.86
N VAL A 44 2.67 -7.12 -0.57
CA VAL A 44 2.61 -5.72 -0.95
C VAL A 44 3.42 -5.58 -2.23
N ASP A 45 2.75 -5.18 -3.29
CA ASP A 45 3.32 -4.98 -4.62
C ASP A 45 3.37 -3.47 -4.87
N ILE A 46 4.59 -2.94 -4.97
CA ILE A 46 4.85 -1.51 -5.20
C ILE A 46 5.21 -1.33 -6.66
N ASP A 47 4.56 -0.38 -7.33
CA ASP A 47 4.86 -0.09 -8.74
C ASP A 47 6.33 0.33 -8.89
N GLY A 48 7.14 -0.56 -9.45
CA GLY A 48 8.58 -0.35 -9.68
C GLY A 48 9.54 -0.91 -8.63
N ASP A 49 9.07 -1.57 -7.57
CA ASP A 49 9.94 -2.22 -6.56
C ASP A 49 9.64 -3.73 -6.42
N GLN A 50 10.39 -4.43 -5.57
CA GLN A 50 10.16 -5.84 -5.32
C GLN A 50 8.97 -6.03 -4.37
N PRO A 51 8.09 -7.01 -4.63
CA PRO A 51 6.97 -7.28 -3.75
C PRO A 51 7.46 -7.74 -2.37
N VAL A 52 6.88 -7.16 -1.32
CA VAL A 52 7.25 -7.42 0.08
C VAL A 52 6.15 -8.18 0.78
N LYS A 53 6.52 -9.24 1.50
CA LYS A 53 5.58 -10.01 2.32
C LYS A 53 5.51 -9.44 3.73
N VAL A 54 4.30 -9.09 4.14
CA VAL A 54 3.96 -8.58 5.47
C VAL A 54 2.99 -9.52 6.17
N LYS A 55 2.87 -9.41 7.49
CA LYS A 55 2.02 -10.31 8.29
C LYS A 55 0.58 -9.84 8.37
N THR A 56 0.36 -8.53 8.34
CA THR A 56 -0.96 -7.92 8.46
C THR A 56 -1.21 -6.93 7.32
N GLN A 57 -2.48 -6.61 7.05
CA GLN A 57 -2.83 -5.59 6.06
C GLN A 57 -2.32 -4.22 6.48
N ASP A 58 -2.42 -3.89 7.77
CA ASP A 58 -1.94 -2.63 8.34
C ASP A 58 -0.44 -2.44 8.11
N ASP A 59 0.37 -3.48 8.35
CA ASP A 59 1.82 -3.47 8.06
C ASP A 59 2.08 -3.15 6.58
N GLY A 60 1.23 -3.66 5.68
CA GLY A 60 1.38 -3.43 4.25
C GLY A 60 1.03 -2.02 3.82
N ILE A 61 -0.03 -1.44 4.41
CA ILE A 61 -0.42 -0.05 4.19
C ILE A 61 0.67 0.88 4.72
N GLU A 62 1.18 0.63 5.93
CA GLU A 62 2.29 1.41 6.50
C GLU A 62 3.54 1.33 5.62
N TYR A 63 3.88 0.14 5.14
CA TYR A 63 5.02 -0.05 4.25
C TYR A 63 4.88 0.76 2.95
N LEU A 64 3.70 0.75 2.32
CA LEU A 64 3.41 1.53 1.12
C LEU A 64 3.54 3.03 1.35
N ILE A 65 3.02 3.53 2.47
CA ILE A 65 3.12 4.96 2.81
C ILE A 65 4.58 5.35 3.08
N GLN A 66 5.34 4.50 3.77
CA GLN A 66 6.76 4.74 4.04
C GLN A 66 7.58 4.75 2.75
N ALA A 67 7.37 3.76 1.88
CA ALA A 67 8.02 3.68 0.57
C ALA A 67 7.71 4.92 -0.28
N TYR A 68 6.45 5.34 -0.35
CA TYR A 68 6.07 6.56 -1.05
C TYR A 68 6.78 7.81 -0.50
N ASN A 69 6.87 7.95 0.83
CA ASN A 69 7.53 9.10 1.46
C ASN A 69 9.08 9.06 1.38
N LEU A 70 9.68 7.91 1.07
CA LEU A 70 11.13 7.77 0.87
C LEU A 70 11.56 8.19 -0.54
N HIS A 71 10.68 8.01 -1.52
CA HIS A 71 10.94 8.34 -2.92
C HIS A 71 10.48 9.74 -3.33
N HIS A 72 9.89 10.52 -2.40
CA HIS A 72 9.24 11.80 -2.70
C HIS A 72 9.68 12.94 -1.76
#